data_AF-A4PIW8-F1
#
_entry.id   AF-A4PIW8-F1
#
_cell.length_a   1.000
_cell.length_b   1.000
_cell.length_c   1.000
_cell.angle_alpha   90.00
_cell.angle_beta   90.00
_cell.angle_gamma   90.00
#
_symmetry.space_group_name_H-M   'P 1'
#
loop_
_entity.id
_entity.type
_entity.pdbx_description
1 polymer ?
#
loop_
_entity_poly.entity_id
_entity_poly.type
_entity_poly.pdbx_seq_one_letter_code
_entity_poly.pdbx_strand_id
1 'polypeptide(L)'
;ADALLDSIPMVAITGQVSRRMIGTDAFQETPIVEVTRSITKHNYLVLDVDDIPRIIKEAFFIATSGRPGPVLVDIPKDIQQQLAVPVWDPPVRLPGYVSRLPKPPALHLLQQIIRILSESSRPVLYVGGGSLHASEELRGFADLTGI
;
A
#
# COMPACT_ATOMS: atom_id res chain seq x y z
N ALA A 1 -7.22 -2.38 -10.29
CA ALA A 1 -8.14 -3.44 -9.81
C ALA A 1 -7.37 -4.73 -9.52
N ASP A 2 -6.73 -5.33 -10.53
CA ASP A 2 -5.98 -6.60 -10.40
C ASP A 2 -4.96 -6.61 -9.23
N ALA A 3 -3.99 -5.69 -9.25
CA ALA A 3 -3.01 -5.52 -8.17
C ALA A 3 -3.64 -5.29 -6.77
N LEU A 4 -4.85 -4.71 -6.68
CA LEU A 4 -5.53 -4.53 -5.39
C LEU A 4 -6.07 -5.87 -4.86
N LEU A 5 -6.65 -6.69 -5.73
CA LEU A 5 -7.20 -8.00 -5.36
C LEU A 5 -6.08 -8.93 -4.89
N ASP A 6 -4.97 -8.95 -5.62
CA ASP A 6 -3.82 -9.80 -5.33
C ASP A 6 -2.85 -9.19 -4.31
N SER A 7 -3.13 -7.98 -3.81
CA SER A 7 -2.30 -7.29 -2.81
C SER A 7 -0.86 -7.06 -3.29
N ILE A 8 -0.70 -6.63 -4.54
CA ILE A 8 0.59 -6.37 -5.18
C ILE A 8 1.00 -4.91 -4.94
N PRO A 9 2.20 -4.65 -4.40
CA PRO A 9 2.69 -3.28 -4.24
C PRO A 9 2.96 -2.66 -5.61
N MET A 10 2.26 -1.56 -5.92
CA MET A 10 2.43 -0.84 -7.18
C MET A 10 2.24 0.65 -6.94
N VAL A 11 3.04 1.49 -7.59
CA VAL A 11 2.81 2.94 -7.65
C VAL A 11 2.58 3.30 -9.11
N ALA A 12 1.37 3.74 -9.44
CA ALA A 12 1.00 4.19 -10.78
C ALA A 12 1.01 5.72 -10.82
N ILE A 13 1.71 6.31 -11.80
CA ILE A 13 1.78 7.75 -11.98
C ILE A 13 1.04 8.10 -13.27
N THR A 14 0.09 9.03 -13.19
CA THR A 14 -0.67 9.52 -14.34
C THR A 14 -0.43 11.01 -14.54
N GLY A 15 -0.39 11.42 -15.81
CA GLY A 15 -0.47 12.84 -16.15
C GLY A 15 -1.92 13.30 -16.15
N GLN A 16 -2.15 14.54 -15.74
CA GLN A 16 -3.47 15.18 -15.75
C GLN A 16 -3.43 16.49 -16.54
N VAL A 17 -4.60 16.96 -16.99
CA VAL A 17 -4.76 18.33 -17.51
C VAL A 17 -4.27 19.36 -16.48
N SER A 18 -3.97 20.58 -16.93
CA SER A 18 -3.56 21.65 -16.00
C SER A 18 -4.64 21.89 -14.95
N ARG A 19 -4.26 22.18 -13.68
CA ARG A 19 -5.18 22.31 -12.54
C ARG A 19 -6.43 23.15 -12.82
N ARG A 20 -6.25 24.29 -13.50
CA ARG A 20 -7.35 25.22 -13.87
C ARG A 20 -8.39 24.64 -14.83
N MET A 21 -8.06 23.55 -15.52
CA MET A 21 -8.92 22.87 -16.48
C MET A 21 -9.60 21.64 -15.88
N ILE A 22 -9.25 21.25 -14.65
CA ILE A 22 -9.89 20.10 -13.99
C ILE A 22 -11.36 20.43 -13.72
N GLY A 23 -12.27 19.55 -14.12
CA GLY A 23 -13.71 19.66 -14.03
C GLY A 23 -14.36 20.43 -15.17
N THR A 24 -13.65 20.68 -16.28
CA THR A 24 -14.15 21.51 -17.39
C THR A 24 -14.40 20.76 -18.70
N ASP A 25 -14.34 19.42 -18.65
CA ASP A 25 -14.36 18.54 -19.82
C ASP A 25 -13.23 18.90 -20.81
N ALA A 26 -12.04 19.14 -20.27
CA ALA A 26 -10.89 19.51 -21.07
C ALA A 26 -10.41 18.33 -21.95
N PHE A 27 -9.60 18.63 -22.97
CA PHE A 27 -9.11 17.61 -23.88
C PHE A 27 -8.33 16.51 -23.14
N GLN A 28 -8.78 15.25 -23.31
CA GLN A 28 -8.25 14.05 -22.66
C GLN A 28 -8.33 14.08 -21.12
N GLU A 29 -9.20 14.92 -20.57
CA GLU A 29 -9.48 14.90 -19.14
C GLU A 29 -10.23 13.60 -18.76
N THR A 30 -9.84 13.02 -17.64
CA THR A 30 -10.63 11.98 -16.97
C THR A 30 -10.46 12.17 -15.45
N PRO A 31 -11.53 12.11 -14.65
CA PRO A 31 -11.45 12.21 -13.20
C PRO A 31 -10.88 10.90 -12.61
N ILE A 32 -9.62 10.59 -12.92
CA ILE A 32 -9.00 9.28 -12.66
C ILE A 32 -8.94 8.97 -11.17
N VAL A 33 -8.80 9.98 -10.31
CA VAL A 33 -8.83 9.83 -8.85
C VAL A 33 -10.21 9.36 -8.36
N GLU A 34 -11.30 9.85 -8.96
CA GLU A 34 -12.66 9.40 -8.64
C GLU A 34 -12.89 7.97 -9.16
N VAL A 35 -12.52 7.72 -10.42
CA VAL A 35 -12.68 6.41 -11.08
C VAL A 35 -11.93 5.31 -10.32
N THR A 36 -10.71 5.61 -9.84
CA THR A 36 -9.82 4.60 -9.25
C THR A 36 -9.94 4.47 -7.74
N ARG A 37 -10.76 5.30 -7.07
CA ARG A 37 -10.87 5.33 -5.59
C ARG A 37 -11.24 3.97 -4.99
N SER A 38 -12.11 3.20 -5.65
CA SER A 38 -12.56 1.88 -5.18
C SER A 38 -11.65 0.71 -5.58
N ILE A 39 -10.69 0.96 -6.47
CA ILE A 39 -9.84 -0.09 -7.06
C ILE A 39 -8.34 0.16 -6.86
N THR A 40 -8.01 1.08 -5.96
CA THR A 40 -6.66 1.34 -5.44
C THR A 40 -6.66 1.29 -3.91
N LYS A 41 -5.51 1.01 -3.29
CA LYS A 41 -5.34 1.07 -1.83
C LYS A 41 -5.43 2.52 -1.34
N HIS A 42 -4.88 3.45 -2.13
CA HIS A 42 -5.01 4.88 -1.96
C HIS A 42 -4.73 5.59 -3.29
N ASN A 43 -5.10 6.86 -3.41
CA ASN A 43 -4.72 7.67 -4.55
C ASN A 43 -4.60 9.16 -4.18
N TYR A 44 -3.85 9.90 -5.00
CA TYR A 44 -3.55 11.32 -4.80
C TYR A 44 -3.83 12.13 -6.08
N LEU A 45 -4.28 13.36 -5.89
CA LEU A 45 -4.18 14.44 -6.87
C LEU A 45 -3.14 15.45 -6.35
N VAL A 46 -2.07 15.67 -7.10
CA VAL A 46 -1.03 16.63 -6.72
C VAL A 46 -1.49 18.05 -7.08
N LEU A 47 -1.70 18.89 -6.08
CA LEU A 47 -2.18 20.27 -6.28
C LEU A 47 -1.09 21.33 -6.10
N ASP A 48 0.07 20.95 -5.57
CA ASP A 48 1.24 21.81 -5.38
C ASP A 48 2.52 21.04 -5.75
N VAL A 49 3.49 21.72 -6.36
CA VAL A 49 4.77 21.13 -6.76
C VAL A 49 5.60 20.74 -5.53
N ASP A 50 5.47 21.48 -4.43
CA ASP A 50 6.19 21.24 -3.17
C ASP A 50 5.70 19.97 -2.45
N ASP A 51 4.51 19.46 -2.82
CA ASP A 51 3.97 18.23 -2.25
C ASP A 51 4.51 16.95 -2.92
N ILE A 52 5.15 17.05 -4.09
CA ILE A 52 5.63 15.87 -4.84
C ILE A 52 6.54 14.98 -3.98
N PRO A 53 7.60 15.48 -3.31
CA PRO A 53 8.49 14.61 -2.52
C PRO A 53 7.74 13.86 -1.41
N ARG A 54 6.80 14.53 -0.74
CA ARG A 54 5.99 13.95 0.33
C ARG A 54 5.03 12.90 -0.21
N ILE A 55 4.26 13.22 -1.25
CA ILE A 55 3.26 12.32 -1.82
C ILE A 55 3.93 11.07 -2.40
N ILE A 56 5.07 11.20 -3.06
CA ILE A 56 5.81 10.03 -3.56
C ILE A 56 6.30 9.16 -2.41
N LYS A 57 6.90 9.75 -1.36
CA LYS A 57 7.31 9.01 -0.17
C LYS A 57 6.14 8.27 0.49
N GLU A 58 5.00 8.95 0.64
CA GLU A 58 3.77 8.36 1.17
C GLU A 58 3.23 7.25 0.26
N ALA A 59 3.23 7.44 -1.05
CA ALA A 59 2.71 6.46 -2.01
C ALA A 59 3.50 5.14 -1.95
N PHE A 60 4.83 5.20 -1.92
CA PHE A 60 5.67 4.01 -1.75
C PHE A 60 5.50 3.37 -0.37
N PHE A 61 5.41 4.18 0.69
CA PHE A 61 5.18 3.68 2.04
C PHE A 61 3.84 2.95 2.15
N ILE A 62 2.75 3.56 1.64
CA ILE A 62 1.42 2.95 1.62
C ILE A 62 1.44 1.71 0.72
N ALA A 63 2.04 1.74 -0.46
CA ALA A 63 2.01 0.60 -1.37
C ALA A 63 2.65 -0.65 -0.77
N THR A 64 3.71 -0.49 0.03
CA THR A 64 4.56 -1.59 0.52
C THR A 64 4.27 -2.01 1.97
N SER A 65 3.77 -1.12 2.82
CA SER A 65 3.53 -1.44 4.25
C SER A 65 2.17 -2.12 4.50
N GLY A 66 2.08 -2.87 5.62
CA GLY A 66 0.89 -3.63 5.99
C GLY A 66 0.51 -4.65 4.92
N ARG A 67 -0.78 -4.76 4.57
CA ARG A 67 -1.23 -5.49 3.37
C ARG A 67 -0.85 -4.66 2.12
N PRO A 68 0.04 -5.13 1.23
CA PRO A 68 0.47 -4.33 0.09
C PRO A 68 -0.66 -4.06 -0.90
N GLY A 69 -0.50 -3.07 -1.78
CA GLY A 69 -1.49 -2.76 -2.80
C GLY A 69 -1.13 -1.55 -3.66
N PRO A 70 -1.93 -1.27 -4.70
CA PRO A 70 -1.63 -0.22 -5.65
C PRO A 70 -1.98 1.17 -5.10
N VAL A 71 -1.10 2.14 -5.31
CA VAL A 71 -1.33 3.57 -5.05
C VAL A 71 -1.20 4.35 -6.35
N LEU A 72 -2.17 5.22 -6.64
CA LEU A 72 -2.13 6.09 -7.83
C LEU A 72 -1.76 7.53 -7.45
N VAL A 73 -0.89 8.17 -8.23
CA VAL A 73 -0.50 9.58 -8.07
C VAL A 73 -0.77 10.32 -9.38
N ASP A 74 -1.77 11.20 -9.37
CA ASP A 74 -2.17 11.99 -10.53
C ASP A 74 -1.52 13.38 -10.50
N ILE A 75 -0.77 13.74 -11.54
CA ILE A 75 0.09 14.93 -11.56
C ILE A 75 -0.32 15.86 -12.72
N PRO A 76 -0.94 17.03 -12.44
CA PRO A 76 -1.30 18.03 -13.43
C PRO A 76 -0.11 18.55 -14.25
N LYS A 77 -0.33 18.81 -15.53
CA LYS A 77 0.70 19.30 -16.45
C LYS A 77 1.39 20.58 -15.97
N ASP A 78 0.64 21.52 -15.41
CA ASP A 78 1.20 22.79 -14.92
C ASP A 78 2.07 22.60 -13.67
N ILE A 79 1.78 21.58 -12.84
CA ILE A 79 2.65 21.18 -11.73
C ILE A 79 3.98 20.61 -12.24
N GLN A 80 3.94 19.76 -13.28
CA GLN A 80 5.15 19.18 -13.88
C GLN A 80 6.09 20.25 -14.48
N GLN A 81 5.54 21.39 -14.90
CA GLN A 81 6.29 22.50 -15.52
C GLN A 81 6.72 23.57 -14.53
N GLN A 82 6.16 23.57 -13.32
CA GLN A 82 6.46 24.57 -12.30
C GLN A 82 7.88 24.35 -11.76
N LEU A 83 8.69 25.41 -11.77
CA LEU A 83 10.04 25.38 -11.18
C LEU A 83 9.93 25.49 -9.66
N ALA A 84 10.64 24.62 -8.95
CA ALA A 84 10.76 24.63 -7.49
C ALA A 84 12.10 24.02 -7.06
N VAL A 85 12.51 24.29 -5.82
CA VAL A 85 13.64 23.61 -5.19
C VAL A 85 13.06 22.58 -4.22
N PRO A 86 13.22 21.28 -4.49
CA PRO A 86 12.58 20.26 -3.69
C PRO A 86 13.20 20.18 -2.28
N VAL A 87 12.33 20.10 -1.27
CA VAL A 87 12.72 19.67 0.07
C VAL A 87 12.60 18.15 0.12
N TRP A 88 13.75 17.49 0.18
CA TRP A 88 13.82 16.04 0.33
C TRP A 88 13.58 15.64 1.78
N ASP A 89 13.01 14.45 1.95
CA ASP A 89 12.66 13.87 3.26
C ASP A 89 11.62 14.63 4.11
N PRO A 90 10.50 15.10 3.53
CA PRO A 90 9.44 15.69 4.34
C PRO A 90 8.80 14.63 5.26
N PRO A 91 8.22 15.06 6.41
CA PRO A 91 7.44 14.17 7.25
C PRO A 91 6.18 13.69 6.51
N VAL A 92 5.90 12.40 6.62
CA VAL A 92 4.68 11.79 6.05
C VAL A 92 3.45 12.20 6.86
N ARG A 93 2.33 12.45 6.18
CA ARG A 93 1.06 12.86 6.81
C ARG A 93 0.07 11.70 6.89
N LEU A 94 0.50 10.61 7.53
CA LEU A 94 -0.26 9.35 7.63
C LEU A 94 -0.56 8.90 9.08
N PRO A 95 -0.93 9.78 10.02
CA PRO A 95 -1.01 9.42 11.44
C PRO A 95 -2.04 8.31 11.71
N GLY A 96 -3.19 8.35 11.04
CA GLY A 96 -4.23 7.33 11.18
C GLY A 96 -3.81 5.97 10.63
N TYR A 97 -3.07 5.95 9.52
CA TYR A 97 -2.60 4.71 8.91
C TYR A 97 -1.49 4.06 9.76
N VAL A 98 -0.48 4.86 10.13
CA VAL A 98 0.67 4.40 10.91
C VAL A 98 0.24 3.89 12.29
N SER A 99 -0.68 4.58 12.98
CA SER A 99 -1.15 4.17 14.30
C SER A 99 -1.92 2.84 14.32
N ARG A 100 -2.41 2.38 13.16
CA ARG A 100 -3.14 1.11 13.00
C ARG A 100 -2.29 -0.02 12.43
N LEU A 101 -1.01 0.21 12.14
CA LEU A 101 -0.13 -0.86 11.69
C LEU A 101 -0.02 -1.93 12.79
N PRO A 102 -0.07 -3.24 12.44
CA PRO A 102 0.04 -4.30 13.42
C PRO A 102 1.33 -4.19 14.23
N LYS A 103 1.21 -4.33 15.55
CA LYS A 103 2.37 -4.51 16.42
C LYS A 103 2.88 -5.96 16.29
N PRO A 104 4.14 -6.23 16.67
CA PRO A 104 4.62 -7.60 16.79
C PRO A 104 3.66 -8.47 17.61
N PRO A 105 3.46 -9.74 17.22
CA PRO A 105 2.52 -10.61 17.91
C PRO A 105 2.91 -10.81 19.37
N ALA A 106 1.95 -10.72 20.29
CA ALA A 106 2.20 -10.92 21.70
C ALA A 106 2.46 -12.41 21.99
N LEU A 107 3.47 -12.69 22.82
CA LEU A 107 3.95 -14.06 23.08
C LEU A 107 2.84 -15.01 23.59
N HIS A 108 1.92 -14.53 24.41
CA HIS A 108 0.82 -15.33 24.95
C HIS A 108 -0.12 -15.85 23.85
N LEU A 109 -0.33 -15.09 22.76
CA LEU A 109 -1.13 -15.52 21.62
C LEU A 109 -0.42 -16.67 20.87
N LEU A 110 0.90 -16.59 20.72
CA LEU A 110 1.70 -17.64 20.10
C LEU A 110 1.67 -18.93 20.94
N GLN A 111 1.81 -18.81 22.26
CA GLN A 111 1.70 -19.95 23.19
C GLN A 111 0.35 -20.64 23.10
N GLN A 112 -0.74 -19.86 22.96
CA GLN A 112 -2.08 -20.41 22.78
C GLN A 112 -2.22 -21.22 21.48
N ILE A 113 -1.63 -20.75 20.38
CA ILE A 113 -1.60 -21.49 19.11
C ILE A 113 -0.88 -22.84 19.27
N ILE A 114 0.30 -22.84 19.89
CA ILE A 114 1.07 -24.07 20.12
C ILE A 114 0.29 -25.06 21.00
N ARG A 115 -0.40 -24.59 22.03
CA ARG A 115 -1.26 -25.44 22.86
C ARG A 115 -2.37 -26.10 22.05
N ILE A 116 -3.11 -25.32 21.25
CA ILE A 116 -4.19 -25.84 20.40
C ILE A 116 -3.65 -26.87 19.41
N LEU A 117 -2.47 -26.64 18.83
CA LEU A 117 -1.82 -27.59 17.92
C LEU A 117 -1.44 -28.89 18.64
N SER A 118 -0.91 -28.81 19.86
CA SER A 118 -0.53 -30.01 20.65
C SER A 118 -1.73 -30.86 21.06
N GLU A 119 -2.92 -30.26 21.19
CA GLU A 119 -4.17 -30.93 21.52
C GLU A 119 -4.91 -31.44 20.27
N SER A 120 -4.46 -31.08 19.06
CA SER A 120 -5.07 -31.47 17.79
C SER A 120 -4.61 -32.84 17.32
N SER A 121 -5.49 -33.60 16.68
CA SER A 121 -5.16 -34.93 16.12
C SER A 121 -4.95 -34.93 14.60
N ARG A 122 -5.46 -33.92 13.88
CA ARG A 122 -5.39 -33.82 12.40
C ARG A 122 -5.25 -32.36 11.94
N PRO A 123 -4.18 -31.66 12.34
CA PRO A 123 -3.95 -30.29 11.91
C PRO A 123 -3.68 -30.20 10.40
N VAL A 124 -4.01 -29.06 9.80
CA VAL A 124 -3.69 -28.73 8.40
C VAL A 124 -3.25 -27.27 8.34
N LEU A 125 -2.16 -26.99 7.63
CA LEU A 125 -1.76 -25.63 7.31
C LEU A 125 -2.52 -25.13 6.09
N TYR A 126 -3.35 -24.10 6.26
CA TYR A 126 -3.97 -23.38 5.15
C TYR A 126 -3.18 -22.11 4.85
N VAL A 127 -2.34 -22.17 3.81
CA VAL A 127 -1.35 -21.14 3.48
C VAL A 127 -1.74 -20.46 2.16
N GLY A 128 -1.56 -19.14 2.09
CA GLY A 128 -1.80 -18.34 0.89
C GLY A 128 -0.69 -17.30 0.64
N GLY A 129 -0.96 -16.35 -0.26
CA GLY A 129 0.03 -15.35 -0.70
C GLY A 129 0.64 -14.48 0.41
N GLY A 130 -0.01 -14.38 1.58
CA GLY A 130 0.56 -13.69 2.74
C GLY A 130 1.84 -14.32 3.29
N SER A 131 2.19 -15.55 2.89
CA SER A 131 3.41 -16.26 3.31
C SER A 131 4.55 -16.18 2.29
N LEU A 132 4.40 -15.41 1.20
CA LEU A 132 5.44 -15.30 0.15
C LEU A 132 6.81 -14.87 0.69
N HIS A 133 6.85 -14.06 1.74
CA HIS A 133 8.09 -13.59 2.38
C HIS A 133 8.44 -14.35 3.67
N ALA A 134 7.79 -15.48 3.94
CA ALA A 134 7.98 -16.28 5.15
C ALA A 134 8.25 -17.75 4.80
N SER A 135 8.89 -18.01 3.65
CA SER A 135 9.07 -19.39 3.16
C SER A 135 9.97 -20.23 4.07
N GLU A 136 11.02 -19.64 4.64
CA GLU A 136 11.95 -20.36 5.51
C GLU A 136 11.32 -20.62 6.87
N GLU A 137 10.65 -19.62 7.44
CA GLU A 137 9.95 -19.70 8.72
C GLU A 137 8.79 -20.69 8.67
N LEU A 138 8.01 -20.68 7.58
CA LEU A 138 6.91 -21.61 7.38
C LEU A 138 7.42 -23.05 7.25
N ARG A 139 8.51 -23.27 6.51
CA ARG A 139 9.12 -24.59 6.39
C ARG A 139 9.63 -25.07 7.74
N GLY A 140 10.36 -24.23 8.46
CA GLY A 140 10.83 -24.56 9.81
C GLY A 140 9.69 -24.88 10.77
N PHE A 141 8.56 -24.16 10.67
CA PHE A 141 7.37 -24.45 11.45
C PHE A 141 6.75 -25.81 11.11
N ALA A 142 6.61 -26.14 9.82
CA ALA A 142 6.09 -27.44 9.37
C ALA A 142 7.02 -28.58 9.82
N ASP A 143 8.33 -28.43 9.65
CA ASP A 143 9.32 -29.44 10.05
C ASP A 143 9.31 -29.73 11.56
N LEU A 144 9.13 -28.70 12.39
CA LEU A 144 9.07 -28.83 13.85
C LEU A 144 7.75 -29.41 14.36
N THR A 145 6.66 -29.23 13.62
CA THR A 145 5.31 -29.61 14.07
C THR A 145 4.78 -30.88 13.40
N GLY A 146 5.36 -31.28 12.26
CA GLY A 146 4.93 -32.44 11.48
C GLY A 146 3.56 -32.28 10.82
N ILE A 147 3.10 -31.03 10.61
CA ILE A 147 1.84 -30.70 9.91
C ILE A 147 2.06 -30.70 8.40
#